data_AF-A0A820QFE6-F1
#
_entry.id   AF-A0A820QFE6-F1
#
_cell.length_a   1.000
_cell.length_b   1.000
_cell.length_c   1.000
_cell.angle_alpha   90.00
_cell.angle_beta   90.00
_cell.angle_gamma   90.00
#
_symmetry.space_group_name_H-M   'P 1'
#
loop_
_entity.id
_entity.type
_entity.pdbx_description
1 polymer ?
#
loop_
_entity_poly.entity_id
_entity_poly.type
_entity_poly.pdbx_seq_one_letter_code
_entity_poly.pdbx_strand_id
1 'polypeptide(L)'
;IGRIVEGTGVGCSSFSCPLYASEIAPTNLRGMLSGFMTMGIVSGLFAANVANFFLQNYEWGWRLSNGVILIAPLILIVGIFFCPESPRWLFKKKGRDAAEKSLQRIRKISDVTGELNAIADAVREEGNQLSIKELFTKKKMLQRLGIGMGIHIFLQTSGI
;
A
#
# COMPACT_ATOMS: atom_id res chain seq x y z
N ILE A 1 14.09 -14.18 15.65
CA ILE A 1 14.29 -14.25 14.17
C ILE A 1 12.95 -14.19 13.42
N GLY A 2 12.02 -15.13 13.63
CA GLY A 2 10.72 -15.12 12.93
C GLY A 2 9.95 -13.79 13.02
N ARG A 3 9.89 -13.18 14.21
CA ARG A 3 9.24 -11.87 14.41
C ARG A 3 9.92 -10.71 13.68
N ILE A 4 11.23 -10.78 13.46
CA ILE A 4 11.98 -9.75 12.72
C ILE A 4 11.62 -9.85 11.24
N VAL A 5 11.61 -11.07 10.69
CA VAL A 5 11.24 -11.33 9.29
C VAL A 5 9.79 -10.93 9.03
N GLU A 6 8.87 -11.31 9.91
CA GLU A 6 7.47 -10.92 9.86
C GLU A 6 7.32 -9.40 9.92
N GLY A 7 7.98 -8.74 10.88
CA GLY A 7 7.92 -7.28 11.04
C GLY A 7 8.45 -6.52 9.82
N THR A 8 9.54 -6.99 9.22
CA THR A 8 10.06 -6.41 7.96
C THR A 8 9.06 -6.57 6.82
N GLY A 9 8.48 -7.76 6.66
CA GLY A 9 7.47 -8.02 5.62
C GLY A 9 6.23 -7.16 5.77
N VAL A 10 5.71 -7.03 6.99
CA VAL A 10 4.57 -6.15 7.30
C VAL A 10 4.94 -4.69 7.02
N GLY A 11 6.12 -4.23 7.45
CA GLY A 11 6.59 -2.87 7.20
C GLY A 11 6.66 -2.51 5.71
N CYS A 12 7.24 -3.39 4.88
CA CYS A 12 7.29 -3.19 3.43
C CYS A 12 5.88 -3.15 2.81
N SER A 13 4.97 -4.01 3.28
CA SER A 13 3.60 -4.10 2.77
C SER A 13 2.76 -2.88 3.16
N SER A 14 2.92 -2.39 4.39
CA SER A 14 2.21 -1.22 4.92
C SER A 14 2.49 0.07 4.15
N PHE A 15 3.65 0.17 3.48
CA PHE A 15 3.93 1.27 2.56
C PHE A 15 3.53 0.95 1.11
N SER A 16 3.85 -0.25 0.63
CA SER A 16 3.70 -0.61 -0.79
C SER A 16 2.23 -0.74 -1.21
N CYS A 17 1.38 -1.32 -0.35
CA CYS A 17 -0.04 -1.50 -0.64
C CYS A 17 -0.78 -0.17 -0.84
N PRO A 18 -0.79 0.78 0.12
CA PRO A 18 -1.50 2.04 -0.05
C PRO A 18 -0.90 2.89 -1.18
N LEU A 19 0.42 2.81 -1.40
CA LEU A 19 1.06 3.46 -2.54
C LEU A 19 0.49 2.94 -3.86
N TYR A 20 0.53 1.62 -4.07
CA TYR A 20 0.02 0.97 -5.27
C TYR A 20 -1.47 1.28 -5.50
N ALA A 21 -2.28 1.22 -4.44
CA ALA A 21 -3.69 1.58 -4.55
C ALA A 21 -3.91 3.06 -4.86
N SER A 22 -3.11 3.97 -4.30
CA SER A 22 -3.22 5.39 -4.62
C SER A 22 -2.88 5.71 -6.08
N GLU A 23 -2.00 4.92 -6.69
CA GLU A 23 -1.59 5.05 -8.10
C GLU A 23 -2.62 4.48 -9.07
N ILE A 24 -3.45 3.52 -8.62
CA ILE A 24 -4.45 2.84 -9.45
C ILE A 24 -5.86 3.38 -9.21
N ALA A 25 -6.10 3.96 -8.04
CA ALA A 25 -7.41 4.47 -7.65
C ALA A 25 -7.87 5.60 -8.59
N PRO A 26 -9.08 5.49 -9.17
CA PRO A 26 -9.66 6.57 -9.94
C PRO A 26 -10.00 7.73 -8.99
N THR A 27 -9.88 8.96 -9.49
CA THR A 27 -9.97 10.19 -8.69
C THR A 27 -11.23 10.28 -7.83
N ASN A 28 -12.34 9.71 -8.31
CA ASN A 28 -13.64 9.69 -7.65
C ASN A 28 -13.79 8.60 -6.56
N LEU A 29 -12.99 7.53 -6.56
CA LEU A 29 -13.13 6.40 -5.62
C LEU A 29 -11.95 6.21 -4.67
N ARG A 30 -10.97 7.12 -4.67
CA ARG A 30 -9.79 7.06 -3.79
C ARG A 30 -10.14 6.87 -2.32
N GLY A 31 -11.13 7.61 -1.81
CA GLY A 31 -11.58 7.50 -0.42
C GLY A 31 -12.18 6.13 -0.09
N MET A 32 -13.01 5.61 -0.99
CA MET A 32 -13.62 4.28 -0.84
C MET A 32 -12.57 3.17 -0.87
N LEU A 33 -11.59 3.26 -1.78
CA LEU A 33 -10.50 2.28 -1.89
C LEU A 33 -9.63 2.25 -0.62
N SER A 34 -9.34 3.42 -0.05
CA SER A 34 -8.66 3.54 1.25
C SER A 34 -9.48 2.90 2.38
N GLY A 35 -10.80 3.12 2.39
CA GLY A 35 -11.71 2.47 3.35
C GLY A 35 -11.68 0.95 3.27
N PHE A 36 -11.68 0.37 2.06
CA PHE A 36 -11.57 -1.08 1.87
C PHE A 36 -10.25 -1.65 2.40
N MET A 37 -9.14 -0.91 2.27
CA MET A 37 -7.84 -1.34 2.83
C MET A 37 -7.89 -1.42 4.35
N THR A 38 -8.39 -0.37 5.00
CA THR A 38 -8.53 -0.36 6.46
C THR A 38 -9.51 -1.44 6.94
N MET A 39 -10.61 -1.65 6.22
CA MET A 39 -11.57 -2.71 6.53
C MET A 39 -10.92 -4.11 6.42
N GLY A 40 -10.02 -4.31 5.44
CA GLY A 40 -9.20 -5.52 5.34
C GLY A 40 -8.30 -5.75 6.56
N ILE A 41 -7.66 -4.69 7.06
CA ILE A 41 -6.81 -4.77 8.26
C ILE A 41 -7.65 -5.12 9.50
N VAL A 42 -8.76 -4.42 9.71
CA VAL A 42 -9.64 -4.63 10.87
C VAL A 42 -10.28 -6.02 10.85
N SER A 43 -10.75 -6.48 9.68
CA SER A 43 -11.31 -7.83 9.53
C SER A 43 -10.27 -8.92 9.74
N GLY A 44 -9.03 -8.73 9.26
CA GLY A 44 -7.90 -9.62 9.54
C GLY A 44 -7.57 -9.72 11.02
N LEU A 45 -7.53 -8.57 11.72
CA LEU A 45 -7.33 -8.53 13.17
C LEU A 45 -8.47 -9.23 13.92
N PHE A 46 -9.71 -9.00 13.51
CA PHE A 46 -10.87 -9.67 14.08
C PHE A 46 -10.78 -11.19 13.91
N ALA A 47 -10.50 -11.68 12.70
CA ALA A 47 -10.32 -13.11 12.42
C ALA A 47 -9.18 -13.72 13.24
N ALA A 48 -8.07 -13.00 13.41
CA ALA A 48 -6.96 -13.44 14.26
C ALA A 48 -7.39 -13.56 15.73
N ASN A 49 -8.18 -12.62 16.26
CA ASN A 49 -8.70 -12.69 17.62
C ASN A 49 -9.67 -13.86 17.81
N VAL A 50 -10.56 -14.11 16.84
CA VAL A 50 -11.46 -15.26 16.85
C VAL A 50 -10.67 -16.57 16.84
N ALA A 51 -9.66 -16.70 15.99
CA ALA A 51 -8.80 -17.87 15.95
C ALA A 51 -8.09 -18.08 17.31
N ASN A 52 -7.53 -17.02 17.89
CA ASN A 52 -6.88 -17.10 19.21
C ASN A 52 -7.85 -17.51 20.32
N PHE A 53 -9.11 -17.06 20.29
CA PHE A 53 -10.13 -17.47 21.26
C PHE A 53 -10.39 -18.98 21.24
N PHE A 54 -10.49 -19.60 20.05
CA PHE A 54 -10.68 -21.05 19.93
C PHE A 54 -9.43 -21.85 20.30
N LEU A 55 -8.25 -21.27 20.10
CA LEU A 55 -6.96 -21.93 20.28
C LEU A 55 -6.35 -21.71 21.68
N GLN A 56 -6.97 -20.88 22.53
CA GLN A 56 -6.41 -20.46 23.83
C GLN A 56 -6.10 -21.62 24.79
N ASN A 57 -6.84 -22.72 24.70
CA ASN A 57 -6.70 -23.86 25.61
C ASN A 57 -5.70 -24.92 25.12
N TYR A 58 -5.09 -24.73 23.95
CA TYR A 58 -4.14 -25.66 23.36
C TYR A 58 -2.71 -25.13 23.51
N GLU A 59 -1.79 -25.92 24.07
CA GLU A 59 -0.36 -25.54 24.19
C GLU A 59 0.30 -25.20 22.84
N TRP A 60 -0.17 -25.81 21.75
CA TRP A 60 0.30 -25.58 20.38
C TRP A 60 -0.55 -24.57 19.61
N GLY A 61 -1.55 -23.95 20.26
CA GLY A 61 -2.50 -23.01 19.66
C GLY A 61 -1.82 -21.81 18.99
N TRP A 62 -0.70 -21.33 19.55
CA TRP A 62 0.08 -20.24 18.96
C TRP A 62 0.65 -20.59 17.59
N ARG A 63 1.01 -21.86 17.33
CA ARG A 63 1.52 -22.30 16.02
C ARG A 63 0.42 -22.31 14.98
N LEU A 64 -0.78 -22.78 15.37
CA LEU A 64 -1.94 -22.74 14.47
C LEU A 64 -2.37 -21.31 14.14
N SER A 65 -2.41 -20.45 15.14
CA SER A 65 -2.75 -19.04 14.98
C SER A 65 -1.82 -18.35 13.96
N ASN A 66 -0.50 -18.60 14.05
CA ASN A 66 0.46 -18.13 13.05
C ASN A 66 0.27 -18.80 11.66
N GLY A 67 -0.11 -20.08 11.63
CA GLY A 67 -0.40 -20.80 10.40
C GLY A 67 -1.60 -20.23 9.63
N VAL A 68 -2.64 -19.79 10.32
CA VAL A 68 -3.81 -19.14 9.71
C VAL A 68 -3.42 -17.80 9.09
N ILE A 69 -2.56 -17.03 9.76
CA ILE A 69 -2.07 -15.74 9.25
C ILE A 69 -1.24 -15.94 7.97
N LEU A 70 -0.55 -17.07 7.80
CA LEU A 70 0.25 -17.38 6.61
C LEU A 70 -0.60 -17.56 5.34
N ILE A 71 -1.90 -17.87 5.47
CA ILE A 71 -2.78 -18.08 4.31
C ILE A 71 -2.95 -16.79 3.49
N ALA A 72 -3.12 -15.65 4.16
CA ALA A 72 -3.33 -14.36 3.50
C ALA A 72 -2.16 -13.93 2.58
N PRO A 73 -0.88 -13.93 3.02
CA PRO A 73 0.24 -13.61 2.14
C PRO A 73 0.44 -14.64 1.03
N LEU A 74 0.10 -15.91 1.23
CA LEU A 74 0.13 -16.91 0.15
C LEU A 74 -0.88 -16.57 -0.95
N ILE A 75 -2.10 -16.18 -0.58
CA ILE A 75 -3.12 -15.70 -1.53
C ILE A 75 -2.61 -14.46 -2.26
N LEU A 76 -1.97 -13.52 -1.54
CA LEU A 76 -1.42 -12.30 -2.13
C LEU A 76 -0.28 -12.60 -3.13
N ILE A 77 0.61 -13.54 -2.81
CA ILE A 77 1.68 -13.99 -3.71
C ILE A 77 1.09 -14.52 -5.02
N VAL A 78 0.02 -15.31 -4.96
CA VAL A 78 -0.64 -15.79 -6.18
C VAL A 78 -1.36 -14.65 -6.90
N GLY A 79 -2.04 -13.77 -6.15
CA GLY A 79 -2.80 -12.64 -6.69
C GLY A 79 -1.94 -11.61 -7.43
N ILE A 80 -0.68 -11.43 -7.04
CA ILE A 80 0.20 -10.43 -7.64
C ILE A 80 0.49 -10.72 -9.12
N PHE A 81 0.48 -11.99 -9.54
CA PHE A 81 0.68 -12.37 -10.94
C PHE A 81 -0.48 -11.95 -11.85
N PHE A 82 -1.67 -11.74 -11.29
CA PHE A 82 -2.84 -11.28 -12.05
C PHE A 82 -3.01 -9.76 -12.03
N CYS A 83 -2.29 -9.07 -11.15
CA CYS A 83 -2.42 -7.63 -10.94
C CYS A 83 -1.56 -6.85 -11.96
N PRO A 84 -2.12 -5.84 -12.66
CA PRO A 84 -1.35 -5.04 -13.61
C PRO A 84 -0.33 -4.14 -12.88
N GLU A 85 0.86 -3.93 -13.45
CA GLU A 85 1.85 -3.02 -12.85
C GLU A 85 1.32 -1.57 -12.80
N SER A 86 1.74 -0.80 -11.80
CA SER A 86 1.34 0.60 -11.65
C SER A 86 1.63 1.43 -12.92
N PRO A 87 0.63 2.14 -13.48
CA PRO A 87 0.80 2.97 -14.68
C PRO A 87 1.88 4.03 -14.53
N ARG A 88 2.01 4.60 -13.33
CA ARG A 88 3.02 5.64 -13.03
C ARG A 88 4.43 5.08 -13.01
N TRP A 89 4.62 3.90 -12.40
CA TRP A 89 5.92 3.23 -12.42
C TRP A 89 6.30 2.78 -13.85
N LEU A 90 5.33 2.25 -14.60
CA LEU A 90 5.49 1.87 -16.00
C LEU A 90 5.90 3.06 -16.87
N PHE A 91 5.29 4.23 -16.67
CA PHE A 91 5.63 5.44 -17.39
C PHE A 91 7.10 5.83 -17.19
N LYS A 92 7.58 5.76 -15.93
CA LYS A 92 8.96 6.11 -15.58
C LYS A 92 10.00 5.11 -16.10
N LYS A 93 9.66 3.80 -16.14
CA LYS A 93 10.63 2.74 -16.46
C LYS A 93 10.57 2.22 -17.90
N LYS A 94 9.36 2.08 -18.46
CA LYS A 94 9.10 1.45 -19.76
C LYS A 94 8.48 2.43 -20.78
N GLY A 95 8.21 3.67 -20.40
CA GLY A 95 7.70 4.72 -21.28
C GLY A 95 6.17 4.76 -21.39
N ARG A 96 5.68 5.65 -22.26
CA ARG A 96 4.27 6.03 -22.38
C ARG A 96 3.36 4.88 -22.81
N ASP A 97 3.77 4.08 -23.80
CA ASP A 97 2.95 3.00 -24.37
C ASP A 97 2.64 1.89 -23.36
N ALA A 98 3.60 1.58 -22.48
CA ALA A 98 3.42 0.56 -21.46
C ALA A 98 2.46 1.04 -20.35
N ALA A 99 2.56 2.32 -19.98
CA ALA A 99 1.65 2.95 -19.02
C ALA A 99 0.22 3.00 -19.55
N GLU A 100 0.04 3.32 -20.83
CA GLU A 100 -1.27 3.35 -21.49
C GLU A 100 -1.96 1.99 -21.46
N LYS A 101 -1.26 0.91 -21.85
CA LYS A 101 -1.81 -0.46 -21.83
C LYS A 101 -2.24 -0.91 -20.44
N SER A 102 -1.45 -0.60 -19.41
CA SER A 102 -1.82 -0.92 -18.03
C SER A 102 -3.03 -0.11 -17.57
N LEU A 103 -3.05 1.19 -17.89
CA LEU A 103 -4.15 2.08 -17.52
C LEU A 103 -5.47 1.68 -18.22
N GLN A 104 -5.42 1.30 -19.50
CA GLN A 104 -6.56 0.72 -20.23
C GLN A 104 -7.06 -0.57 -19.59
N ARG A 105 -6.16 -1.45 -19.13
CA ARG A 105 -6.53 -2.69 -18.42
C ARG A 105 -7.19 -2.42 -17.06
N ILE A 106 -6.73 -1.41 -16.34
CA ILE A 106 -7.28 -1.00 -15.05
C ILE A 106 -8.64 -0.32 -15.21
N ARG A 107 -8.75 0.64 -16.14
CA ARG A 107 -9.95 1.46 -16.35
C ARG A 107 -11.01 0.74 -17.19
N LYS A 108 -10.62 -0.28 -17.96
CA LYS A 108 -11.46 -0.98 -18.96
C LYS A 108 -12.08 -0.01 -19.99
N ILE A 109 -11.39 1.09 -20.27
CA ILE A 109 -11.79 2.14 -21.21
C ILE A 109 -10.63 2.35 -22.18
N SER A 110 -10.93 2.61 -23.45
CA SER A 110 -9.96 2.83 -24.53
C SER A 110 -9.31 4.21 -24.49
N ASP A 111 -10.09 5.28 -24.22
CA ASP A 111 -9.55 6.63 -24.08
C ASP A 111 -9.12 6.91 -22.63
N VAL A 112 -7.82 6.76 -22.38
CA VAL A 112 -7.15 7.11 -21.11
C VAL A 112 -6.17 8.27 -21.30
N THR A 113 -6.24 8.97 -22.44
CA THR A 113 -5.24 9.96 -22.87
C THR A 113 -5.12 11.13 -21.88
N GLY A 114 -6.26 11.58 -21.33
CA GLY A 114 -6.30 12.66 -20.34
C GLY A 114 -5.63 12.28 -19.02
N GLU A 115 -5.92 11.09 -18.48
CA GLU A 115 -5.31 10.60 -17.24
C GLU A 115 -3.82 10.28 -17.42
N LEU A 116 -3.44 9.75 -18.60
CA LEU A 116 -2.05 9.49 -18.96
C LEU A 116 -1.23 10.78 -19.04
N ASN A 117 -1.79 11.85 -19.61
CA ASN A 117 -1.12 13.16 -19.65
C ASN A 117 -0.96 13.74 -18.24
N ALA A 118 -1.98 13.64 -17.37
CA ALA A 118 -1.87 14.08 -15.99
C ALA A 118 -0.78 13.31 -15.21
N ILE A 119 -0.65 12.00 -15.45
CA ILE A 119 0.45 11.20 -14.89
C ILE A 119 1.81 11.65 -15.45
N ALA A 120 1.89 11.91 -16.75
CA ALA A 120 3.12 12.36 -17.40
C ALA A 120 3.60 13.72 -16.84
N ASP A 121 2.69 14.66 -16.64
CA ASP A 121 2.99 15.98 -16.09
C ASP A 121 3.42 15.86 -14.62
N ALA A 122 2.72 15.05 -13.81
CA ALA A 122 3.12 14.78 -12.43
C ALA A 122 4.52 14.15 -12.31
N VAL A 123 4.86 13.20 -13.21
CA VAL A 123 6.19 12.57 -13.22
C VAL A 123 7.28 13.54 -13.68
N ARG A 124 6.97 14.48 -14.58
CA ARG A 124 7.91 15.52 -15.02
C ARG A 124 8.15 16.57 -13.93
N GLU A 125 7.13 16.92 -13.18
CA GLU A 125 7.20 17.88 -12.08
C GLU A 125 7.95 17.33 -10.85
N GLU A 126 7.95 15.99 -10.67
CA GLU A 126 8.73 15.28 -9.66
C GLU A 126 10.25 15.25 -9.91
N GLY A 127 10.79 16.26 -10.61
CA GLY A 127 12.18 16.38 -11.01
C GLY A 127 13.20 15.92 -9.95
N ASN A 128 14.10 15.03 -10.37
CA ASN A 128 15.18 14.34 -9.66
C ASN A 128 14.83 13.71 -8.29
N GLN A 129 15.43 12.55 -8.01
CA GLN A 129 15.21 11.85 -6.74
C GLN A 129 15.50 12.79 -5.55
N LEU A 130 14.44 13.17 -4.82
CA LEU A 130 14.56 13.97 -3.61
C LEU A 130 15.47 13.23 -2.63
N SER A 131 16.63 13.81 -2.33
CA SER A 131 17.54 13.25 -1.34
C SER A 131 16.89 13.32 0.04
N ILE A 132 17.08 12.29 0.88
CA ILE A 132 16.59 12.26 2.27
C ILE A 132 17.04 13.50 3.04
N LYS A 133 18.18 14.10 2.67
CA LYS A 133 18.67 15.35 3.26
C LYS A 133 17.74 16.54 2.97
N GLU A 134 17.15 16.62 1.78
CA GLU A 134 16.28 17.74 1.39
C GLU A 134 14.96 17.79 2.18
N LEU A 135 14.49 16.62 2.65
CA LEU A 135 13.32 16.53 3.55
C LEU A 135 13.55 17.31 4.85
N PHE A 136 14.78 17.31 5.37
CA PHE A 136 15.15 18.03 6.59
C PHE A 136 15.64 19.45 6.33
N THR A 137 16.16 19.75 5.13
CA THR A 137 16.68 21.08 4.79
C THR A 137 15.59 22.07 4.37
N LYS A 138 14.54 21.61 3.67
CA LYS A 138 13.49 22.51 3.17
C LYS A 138 12.41 22.74 4.23
N LYS A 139 12.28 23.97 4.73
CA LYS A 139 11.30 24.37 5.77
C LYS A 139 9.85 23.91 5.48
N LYS A 140 9.39 24.02 4.23
CA LYS A 140 8.05 23.54 3.81
C LYS A 140 7.91 22.01 3.88
N MET A 141 8.96 21.25 3.55
CA MET A 141 8.93 19.78 3.66
C MET A 141 9.01 19.35 5.12
N LEU A 142 9.82 20.02 5.94
CA LEU A 142 9.89 19.75 7.37
C LEU A 142 8.54 19.98 8.08
N GLN A 143 7.79 21.03 7.69
CA GLN A 143 6.43 21.25 8.18
C GLN A 143 5.48 20.12 7.80
N ARG A 144 5.49 19.68 6.54
CA ARG A 144 4.67 18.55 6.05
C ARG A 144 5.02 17.25 6.77
N LEU A 145 6.32 17.02 6.95
CA LEU A 145 6.86 15.87 7.67
C LEU A 145 6.43 15.90 9.14
N GLY A 146 6.54 17.04 9.82
CA GLY A 146 6.10 17.21 11.21
C GLY A 146 4.60 16.96 11.39
N ILE A 147 3.76 17.47 10.48
CA ILE A 147 2.32 17.18 10.49
C ILE A 147 2.06 15.68 10.29
N GLY A 148 2.70 15.06 9.30
CA GLY A 148 2.55 13.63 9.04
C GLY A 148 2.98 12.76 10.22
N MET A 149 4.14 13.04 10.81
CA MET A 149 4.62 12.35 12.01
C MET A 149 3.66 12.57 13.19
N GLY A 150 3.20 13.80 13.41
CA GLY A 150 2.26 14.12 14.48
C GLY A 150 0.95 13.35 14.35
N ILE A 151 0.40 13.25 13.13
CA ILE A 151 -0.80 12.44 12.85
C ILE A 151 -0.54 10.98 13.16
N HIS A 152 0.59 10.41 12.72
CA HIS A 152 0.90 9.00 12.98
C HIS A 152 1.11 8.70 14.47
N ILE A 153 1.78 9.58 15.21
CA ILE A 153 1.95 9.45 16.67
C ILE A 153 0.59 9.50 17.37
N PHE A 154 -0.28 10.42 16.95
CA PHE A 154 -1.61 10.55 17.52
C PHE A 154 -2.47 9.31 17.26
N LEU A 155 -2.40 8.75 16.05
CA LEU A 155 -3.10 7.51 15.71
C LEU A 155 -2.64 6.34 16.60
N GLN A 156 -1.31 6.13 16.70
CA GLN A 156 -0.73 5.06 17.54
C GLN A 156 -1.07 5.23 19.03
N THR A 157 -1.06 6.46 19.54
CA THR A 157 -1.40 6.75 20.93
C THR A 157 -2.89 6.54 21.22
N SER A 158 -3.75 6.74 20.23
CA SER A 158 -5.20 6.50 20.33
C SER A 158 -5.56 5.01 20.29
N GLY A 159 -4.58 4.11 20.12
CA GLY A 159 -4.78 2.67 20.10
C GLY A 159 -5.05 2.07 18.71
N ILE A 160 -4.78 2.82 17.63
CA ILE A 160 -4.78 2.34 16.24
C ILE A 160 -3.34 2.31 15.72
#